data_AF-A0A7X7A336-F1
#
_entry.id   AF-A0A7X7A336-F1
#
_cell.length_a   1.000
_cell.length_b   1.000
_cell.length_c   1.000
_cell.angle_alpha   90.00
_cell.angle_beta   90.00
_cell.angle_gamma   90.00
#
_symmetry.space_group_name_H-M   'P 1'
#
loop_
_entity.id
_entity.type
_entity.pdbx_description
1 polymer ?
#
loop_
_entity_poly.entity_id
_entity_poly.type
_entity_poly.pdbx_seq_one_letter_code
_entity_poly.pdbx_strand_id
1 'polypeptide(L)'
;KITDQKMNYSAFVRWKKEQREIQLAAYRNQQKMIEDTEKFIERFRYKATKAVQVQSRIKQLDKLVRIEVEEEDRAVLNLKFPPAPRSGRVVVEAKDISKRYGNHLVLNAVDLKVESGDKVAFVGRNGEGKTTLVKILLNQIEHEGIVNVGHNVKVGYFAQNQAQLLDGELTVFETIDEIAVGEVRTKIRDILGAFLFSGDDTDKKVKVLSGGEKSRLAMIRLMLEPVNFLVLDEPTNHLDMQSKEILKEALIQFTGTVIVVSHDREFLDGMIDCVYEFRNKKIKQHLGGIYEFLQRRKLESLKALEMPQASGSAGSEDVKNHVSREKNFTFEERKEINRNISKFERVVSETEKKISALEKEIAKMDEVLSSSGEELSPEIFSRYDECKALLTSAMDKWERGHEELEKWKTKLAENE
;
A
#
# COMPACT_ATOMS: atom_id res chain seq x y z
N LYS A 1 -2.90 6.68 18.95
CA LYS A 1 -2.20 5.98 20.06
C LYS A 1 -0.91 5.36 19.52
N ILE A 2 0.27 5.65 20.09
CA ILE A 2 1.51 5.00 19.63
C ILE A 2 1.53 3.56 20.14
N THR A 3 1.68 2.58 19.25
CA THR A 3 1.74 1.15 19.60
C THR A 3 3.06 0.58 19.07
N ASP A 4 3.94 0.18 19.98
CA ASP A 4 5.20 -0.50 19.62
C ASP A 4 4.92 -1.97 19.30
N GLN A 5 5.35 -2.39 18.11
CA GLN A 5 5.22 -3.76 17.63
C GLN A 5 6.60 -4.34 17.33
N LYS A 6 6.95 -5.47 17.98
CA LYS A 6 8.23 -6.16 17.76
C LYS A 6 8.17 -7.03 16.50
N MET A 7 8.26 -6.42 15.33
CA MET A 7 8.30 -7.13 14.04
C MET A 7 9.14 -6.36 13.01
N ASN A 8 9.58 -7.06 11.96
CA ASN A 8 10.28 -6.40 10.86
C ASN A 8 9.30 -5.52 10.05
N TYR A 9 9.84 -4.55 9.30
CA TYR A 9 9.02 -3.54 8.62
C TYR A 9 8.03 -4.16 7.61
N SER A 10 8.46 -5.13 6.81
CA SER A 10 7.59 -5.76 5.81
C SER A 10 6.49 -6.63 6.42
N ALA A 11 6.70 -7.21 7.61
CA ALA A 11 5.64 -7.84 8.39
C ALA A 11 4.73 -6.79 9.04
N PHE A 12 5.28 -5.67 9.51
CA PHE A 12 4.50 -4.57 10.09
C PHE A 12 3.50 -3.98 9.10
N VAL A 13 3.90 -3.74 7.85
CA VAL A 13 2.99 -3.24 6.81
C VAL A 13 1.84 -4.20 6.55
N ARG A 14 2.13 -5.51 6.45
CA ARG A 14 1.10 -6.54 6.27
C ARG A 14 0.16 -6.62 7.45
N TRP A 15 0.71 -6.68 8.67
CA TRP A 15 -0.07 -6.68 9.91
C TRP A 15 -0.96 -5.43 10.01
N LYS A 16 -0.43 -4.24 9.71
CA LYS A 16 -1.19 -2.99 9.73
C LYS A 16 -2.33 -3.02 8.72
N LYS A 17 -2.11 -3.58 7.53
CA LYS A 17 -3.15 -3.77 6.52
C LYS A 17 -4.25 -4.73 6.99
N GLU A 18 -3.88 -5.86 7.58
CA GLU A 18 -4.82 -6.85 8.13
C GLU A 18 -5.64 -6.27 9.29
N GLN A 19 -4.99 -5.58 10.24
CA GLN A 19 -5.68 -4.91 11.35
C GLN A 19 -6.67 -3.86 10.85
N ARG A 20 -6.32 -3.15 9.78
CA ARG A 20 -7.22 -2.18 9.15
C ARG A 20 -8.44 -2.86 8.52
N GLU A 21 -8.26 -3.97 7.82
CA GLU A 21 -9.37 -4.72 7.25
C GLU A 21 -10.33 -5.20 8.35
N ILE A 22 -9.79 -5.67 9.47
CA ILE A 22 -10.57 -6.03 10.66
C ILE A 22 -11.32 -4.81 11.22
N GLN A 23 -10.65 -3.67 11.38
CA GLN A 23 -11.25 -2.44 11.91
C GLN A 23 -12.33 -1.87 10.98
N LEU A 24 -12.12 -1.90 9.65
CA LEU A 24 -13.10 -1.51 8.65
C LEU A 24 -14.32 -2.43 8.63
N ALA A 25 -14.10 -3.74 8.74
CA ALA A 25 -15.19 -4.71 8.84
C ALA A 25 -16.02 -4.49 10.11
N ALA A 26 -15.35 -4.29 11.26
CA ALA A 26 -16.00 -3.97 12.52
C ALA A 26 -16.80 -2.67 12.44
N TYR A 27 -16.24 -1.62 11.82
CA TYR A 27 -16.92 -0.35 11.59
C TYR A 27 -18.16 -0.51 10.71
N ARG A 28 -18.06 -1.22 9.57
CA ARG A 28 -19.20 -1.47 8.67
C ARG A 28 -20.31 -2.24 9.38
N ASN A 29 -19.96 -3.25 10.15
CA ASN A 29 -20.92 -4.04 10.92
C ASN A 29 -21.60 -3.18 12.00
N GLN A 30 -20.84 -2.33 12.69
CA GLN A 30 -21.39 -1.40 13.68
C GLN A 30 -22.34 -0.39 13.03
N GLN A 31 -21.99 0.19 11.89
CA GLN A 31 -22.86 1.11 11.15
C GLN A 31 -24.17 0.45 10.71
N LYS A 32 -24.10 -0.76 10.15
CA LYS A 32 -25.29 -1.53 9.77
C LYS A 32 -26.19 -1.82 10.99
N MET A 33 -25.60 -2.20 12.13
CA MET A 33 -26.34 -2.44 13.36
C MET A 33 -27.04 -1.16 13.86
N ILE A 34 -26.36 -0.01 13.79
CA ILE A 34 -26.93 1.30 14.17
C ILE A 34 -28.12 1.60 13.25
N GLU A 35 -27.94 1.49 11.93
CA GLU A 35 -28.97 1.76 10.93
C GLU A 35 -30.22 0.87 11.12
N ASP A 36 -30.03 -0.43 11.31
CA ASP A 36 -31.12 -1.37 11.55
C ASP A 36 -31.88 -1.06 12.86
N THR A 37 -31.14 -0.65 13.89
CA THR A 37 -31.72 -0.25 15.18
C THR A 37 -32.50 1.06 15.07
N GLU A 38 -31.99 2.05 14.31
CA GLU A 38 -32.67 3.31 14.04
C GLU A 38 -33.95 3.11 13.23
N LYS A 39 -33.91 2.29 12.16
CA LYS A 39 -35.10 1.92 11.38
C LYS A 39 -36.16 1.24 12.26
N PHE A 40 -35.74 0.38 13.18
CA PHE A 40 -36.66 -0.26 14.13
C PHE A 40 -37.30 0.79 15.06
N ILE A 41 -36.50 1.70 15.63
CA ILE A 41 -36.99 2.78 16.49
C ILE A 41 -38.00 3.63 15.74
N GLU A 42 -37.69 4.05 14.51
CA GLU A 42 -38.56 4.90 13.69
C GLU A 42 -39.89 4.20 13.35
N ARG A 43 -39.82 2.94 12.90
CA ARG A 43 -41.00 2.15 12.51
C ARG A 43 -41.96 1.87 13.66
N PHE A 44 -41.45 1.74 14.88
CA PHE A 44 -42.24 1.35 16.05
C PHE A 44 -42.43 2.47 17.08
N ARG A 45 -41.93 3.68 16.81
CA ARG A 45 -41.97 4.85 17.71
C ARG A 45 -43.39 5.18 18.21
N TYR A 46 -44.39 5.01 17.34
CA TYR A 46 -45.78 5.39 17.61
C TYR A 46 -46.67 4.21 18.06
N LYS A 47 -46.13 2.99 18.19
CA LYS A 47 -46.89 1.82 18.67
C LYS A 47 -46.71 1.61 20.17
N ALA A 48 -47.78 1.82 20.94
CA ALA A 48 -47.78 1.69 22.40
C ALA A 48 -47.31 0.31 22.91
N THR A 49 -47.63 -0.77 22.19
CA THR A 49 -47.23 -2.15 22.55
C THR A 49 -45.72 -2.41 22.48
N LYS A 50 -44.96 -1.60 21.72
CA LYS A 50 -43.50 -1.76 21.55
C LYS A 50 -42.68 -0.66 22.22
N ALA A 51 -43.30 0.24 22.97
CA ALA A 51 -42.66 1.40 23.59
C ALA A 51 -41.46 1.03 24.49
N VAL A 52 -41.58 -0.04 25.27
CA VAL A 52 -40.49 -0.52 26.15
C VAL A 52 -39.28 -1.02 25.35
N GLN A 53 -39.53 -1.74 24.24
CA GLN A 53 -38.46 -2.20 23.34
C GLN A 53 -37.77 -1.03 22.64
N VAL A 54 -38.53 -0.04 22.18
CA VAL A 54 -38.00 1.18 21.55
C VAL A 54 -37.13 1.96 22.54
N GLN A 55 -37.59 2.17 23.79
CA GLN A 55 -36.79 2.84 24.81
C GLN A 55 -35.50 2.10 25.17
N SER A 56 -35.53 0.76 25.20
CA SER A 56 -34.34 -0.07 25.42
C SER A 56 -33.31 0.11 24.30
N ARG A 57 -33.75 0.10 23.04
CA ARG A 57 -32.88 0.29 21.87
C ARG A 57 -32.29 1.70 21.79
N ILE A 58 -33.04 2.73 22.18
CA ILE A 58 -32.53 4.11 22.31
C ILE A 58 -31.39 4.16 23.33
N LYS A 59 -31.56 3.54 24.51
CA LYS A 59 -30.52 3.48 25.54
C LYS A 59 -29.30 2.66 25.10
N GLN A 60 -29.48 1.64 24.27
CA GLN A 60 -28.36 0.87 23.70
C GLN A 60 -27.53 1.71 22.74
N LEU A 61 -28.17 2.49 21.86
CA LEU A 61 -27.47 3.40 20.94
C LEU A 61 -26.71 4.50 21.69
N ASP A 62 -27.26 5.03 22.77
CA ASP A 62 -26.63 6.09 23.58
C ASP A 62 -25.37 5.59 24.33
N LYS A 63 -25.35 4.32 24.73
CA LYS A 63 -24.19 3.69 25.40
C LYS A 63 -23.14 3.12 24.45
N LEU A 64 -23.41 3.12 23.15
CA LEU A 64 -22.56 2.47 22.17
C LEU A 64 -21.34 3.35 21.86
N VAL A 65 -20.16 2.85 22.20
CA VAL A 65 -18.89 3.50 21.85
C VAL A 65 -18.70 3.36 20.34
N ARG A 66 -18.77 4.48 19.64
CA ARG A 66 -18.58 4.53 18.19
C ARG A 66 -17.12 4.22 17.87
N ILE A 67 -16.92 3.28 16.96
CA ILE A 67 -15.59 2.98 16.42
C ILE A 67 -15.27 4.12 15.46
N GLU A 68 -14.26 4.92 15.80
CA GLU A 68 -13.67 5.87 14.86
C GLU A 68 -12.66 5.11 14.01
N VAL A 69 -12.84 5.15 12.69
CA VAL A 69 -11.79 4.73 11.75
C VAL A 69 -10.87 5.92 11.61
N GLU A 70 -9.60 5.76 11.97
CA GLU A 70 -8.59 6.75 11.62
C GLU A 70 -8.61 6.89 10.08
N GLU A 71 -9.10 8.02 9.57
CA GLU A 71 -8.87 8.38 8.19
C GLU A 71 -7.36 8.44 8.03
N GLU A 72 -6.81 7.59 7.16
CA GLU A 72 -5.51 7.93 6.64
C GLU A 72 -5.65 9.32 6.02
N ASP A 73 -4.70 10.19 6.34
CA ASP A 73 -4.34 11.32 5.50
C ASP A 73 -3.97 10.75 4.11
N ARG A 74 -5.00 10.39 3.34
CA ARG A 74 -4.97 9.94 1.95
C ARG A 74 -4.78 11.09 1.00
N ALA A 75 -4.45 12.27 1.53
CA ALA A 75 -3.83 13.32 0.74
C ALA A 75 -2.39 12.94 0.37
N VAL A 76 -2.17 11.71 -0.13
CA VAL A 76 -1.10 11.47 -1.09
C VAL A 76 -1.57 12.19 -2.35
N LEU A 77 -1.39 13.51 -2.35
CA LEU A 77 -1.53 14.31 -3.55
C LEU A 77 -0.60 13.66 -4.58
N ASN A 78 -1.18 13.17 -5.68
CA ASN A 78 -0.44 12.67 -6.84
C ASN A 78 0.35 13.85 -7.45
N LEU A 79 1.45 14.22 -6.81
CA LEU A 79 2.33 15.25 -7.30
C LEU A 79 3.09 14.68 -8.49
N LYS A 80 2.94 15.36 -9.63
CA LYS A 80 3.59 14.97 -10.87
C LYS A 80 4.64 16.01 -11.21
N PHE A 81 5.75 15.55 -11.77
CA PHE A 81 6.66 16.45 -12.45
C PHE A 81 5.92 17.17 -13.60
N PRO A 82 6.21 18.45 -13.84
CA PRO A 82 5.74 19.12 -15.04
C PRO A 82 6.22 18.37 -16.29
N PRO A 83 5.49 18.45 -17.41
CA PRO A 83 5.90 17.79 -18.65
C PRO A 83 7.29 18.29 -19.07
N ALA A 84 8.19 17.34 -19.34
CA ALA A 84 9.57 17.65 -19.70
C ALA A 84 9.63 18.49 -20.99
N PRO A 85 10.33 19.64 -21.00
CA PRO A 85 10.52 20.42 -22.22
C PRO A 85 11.32 19.63 -23.25
N ARG A 86 11.03 19.82 -24.54
CA ARG A 86 11.71 19.10 -25.64
C ARG A 86 13.23 19.31 -25.59
N SER A 87 13.98 18.22 -25.54
CA SER A 87 15.44 18.18 -25.68
C SER A 87 15.86 17.45 -26.97
N GLY A 88 17.15 17.53 -27.30
CA GLY A 88 17.73 16.67 -28.32
C GLY A 88 17.63 15.18 -27.97
N ARG A 89 17.72 14.31 -29.00
CA ARG A 89 17.65 12.85 -28.82
C ARG A 89 18.73 12.32 -27.88
N VAL A 90 19.95 12.84 -27.98
CA VAL A 90 21.04 12.49 -27.06
C VAL A 90 21.07 13.56 -25.98
N VAL A 91 20.91 13.15 -24.73
CA VAL A 91 20.86 14.06 -23.56
C VAL A 91 22.23 14.27 -22.99
N VAL A 92 23.01 13.21 -22.82
CA VAL A 92 24.42 13.30 -22.46
C VAL A 92 25.21 12.18 -23.13
N GLU A 93 26.37 12.54 -23.66
CA GLU A 93 27.35 11.61 -24.20
C GLU A 93 28.70 11.88 -23.54
N ALA A 94 29.32 10.83 -23.03
CA ALA A 94 30.62 10.87 -22.39
C ALA A 94 31.52 9.81 -23.05
N LYS A 95 32.70 10.22 -23.52
CA LYS A 95 33.66 9.36 -24.23
C LYS A 95 35.03 9.39 -23.58
N ASP A 96 35.63 8.22 -23.43
CA ASP A 96 36.96 8.01 -22.86
C ASP A 96 37.16 8.67 -21.48
N ILE A 97 36.12 8.72 -20.65
CA ILE A 97 36.18 9.43 -19.37
C ILE A 97 37.12 8.73 -18.39
N SER A 98 38.11 9.49 -17.93
CA SER A 98 39.03 9.05 -16.88
C SER A 98 39.12 10.09 -15.77
N LYS A 99 39.16 9.63 -14.52
CA LYS A 99 39.28 10.50 -13.36
C LYS A 99 40.18 9.90 -12.28
N ARG A 100 41.10 10.74 -11.82
CA ARG A 100 42.05 10.46 -10.73
C ARG A 100 41.93 11.51 -9.65
N TYR A 101 42.06 11.09 -8.39
CA TYR A 101 42.26 11.95 -7.23
C TYR A 101 43.61 11.62 -6.60
N GLY A 102 44.60 12.51 -6.74
CA GLY A 102 45.98 12.22 -6.38
C GLY A 102 46.49 10.97 -7.11
N ASN A 103 46.83 9.92 -6.35
CA ASN A 103 47.28 8.64 -6.92
C ASN A 103 46.14 7.63 -7.16
N HIS A 104 44.93 7.92 -6.71
CA HIS A 104 43.81 7.00 -6.77
C HIS A 104 43.01 7.17 -8.07
N LEU A 105 43.10 6.19 -8.97
CA LEU A 105 42.32 6.12 -10.21
C LEU A 105 40.92 5.59 -9.92
N VAL A 106 39.90 6.42 -10.14
CA VAL A 106 38.49 6.11 -9.87
C VAL A 106 37.78 5.59 -11.12
N LEU A 107 37.96 6.27 -12.26
CA LEU A 107 37.37 5.92 -13.55
C LEU A 107 38.48 5.81 -14.61
N ASN A 108 38.35 4.86 -15.52
CA ASN A 108 39.35 4.58 -16.56
C ASN A 108 38.69 4.26 -17.92
N ALA A 109 38.80 5.19 -18.87
CA ALA A 109 38.28 5.10 -20.24
C ALA A 109 36.82 4.60 -20.28
N VAL A 110 35.94 5.40 -19.69
CA VAL A 110 34.52 5.09 -19.53
C VAL A 110 33.71 5.80 -20.60
N ASP A 111 32.92 5.02 -21.35
CA ASP A 111 31.96 5.51 -22.33
C ASP A 111 30.53 5.38 -21.81
N LEU A 112 29.75 6.45 -21.92
CA LEU A 112 28.35 6.49 -21.53
C LEU A 112 27.55 7.34 -22.52
N LYS A 113 26.38 6.83 -22.91
CA LYS A 113 25.44 7.56 -23.75
C LYS A 113 24.05 7.38 -23.19
N VAL A 114 23.35 8.49 -22.97
CA VAL A 114 21.97 8.50 -22.46
C VAL A 114 21.12 9.29 -23.44
N GLU A 115 20.05 8.65 -23.92
CA GLU A 115 19.09 9.22 -24.84
C GLU A 115 17.85 9.77 -24.09
N SER A 116 17.09 10.59 -24.80
CA SER A 116 15.90 11.23 -24.27
C SER A 116 14.83 10.20 -23.91
N GLY A 117 14.39 10.20 -22.65
CA GLY A 117 13.40 9.28 -22.11
C GLY A 117 14.00 8.06 -21.40
N ASP A 118 15.33 7.89 -21.45
CA ASP A 118 15.98 6.78 -20.76
C ASP A 118 15.85 6.93 -19.23
N LYS A 119 15.49 5.84 -18.56
CA LYS A 119 15.51 5.72 -17.09
C LYS A 119 16.61 4.75 -16.68
N VAL A 120 17.69 5.31 -16.14
CA VAL A 120 18.96 4.62 -15.96
C VAL A 120 19.32 4.54 -14.48
N ALA A 121 19.71 3.35 -14.01
CA ALA A 121 20.27 3.16 -12.68
C ALA A 121 21.79 3.00 -12.72
N PHE A 122 22.50 3.67 -11.80
CA PHE A 122 23.93 3.45 -11.55
C PHE A 122 24.09 2.56 -10.32
N VAL A 123 24.64 1.36 -10.52
CA VAL A 123 24.80 0.34 -9.48
C VAL A 123 26.27 -0.05 -9.36
N GLY A 124 26.75 -0.21 -8.13
CA GLY A 124 28.14 -0.54 -7.84
C GLY A 124 28.40 -0.40 -6.34
N ARG A 125 29.53 -0.87 -5.84
CA ARG A 125 29.94 -0.68 -4.44
C ARG A 125 30.23 0.79 -4.14
N ASN A 126 30.26 1.13 -2.85
CA ASN A 126 30.67 2.45 -2.42
C ASN A 126 32.14 2.69 -2.80
N GLY A 127 32.44 3.89 -3.30
CA GLY A 127 33.79 4.25 -3.75
C GLY A 127 34.15 3.84 -5.18
N GLU A 128 33.26 3.20 -5.95
CA GLU A 128 33.52 2.83 -7.35
C GLU A 128 33.31 3.98 -8.35
N GLY A 129 32.98 5.19 -7.88
CA GLY A 129 32.94 6.40 -8.70
C GLY A 129 31.57 6.79 -9.26
N LYS A 130 30.46 6.26 -8.72
CA LYS A 130 29.09 6.61 -9.15
C LYS A 130 28.81 8.13 -9.08
N THR A 131 28.93 8.70 -7.88
CA THR A 131 28.82 10.15 -7.63
C THR A 131 29.87 10.94 -8.43
N THR A 132 31.07 10.38 -8.60
CA THR A 132 32.12 11.02 -9.41
C THR A 132 31.67 11.16 -10.87
N LEU A 133 31.13 10.08 -11.47
CA LEU A 133 30.63 10.14 -12.84
C LEU A 133 29.46 11.11 -12.96
N VAL A 134 28.52 11.10 -12.01
CA VAL A 134 27.43 12.08 -11.97
C VAL A 134 27.96 13.52 -12.00
N LYS A 135 28.93 13.86 -11.16
CA LYS A 135 29.54 15.20 -11.13
C LYS A 135 30.27 15.55 -12.43
N ILE A 136 30.87 14.56 -13.11
CA ILE A 136 31.48 14.73 -14.44
C ILE A 136 30.40 15.04 -15.49
N LEU A 137 29.30 14.29 -15.51
CA LEU A 137 28.20 14.50 -16.46
C LEU A 137 27.53 15.88 -16.29
N LEU A 138 27.56 16.41 -15.06
CA LEU A 138 27.09 17.76 -14.73
C LEU A 138 28.14 18.85 -14.97
N ASN A 139 29.31 18.52 -15.51
CA ASN A 139 30.46 19.42 -15.69
C ASN A 139 30.90 20.16 -14.40
N GLN A 140 30.70 19.54 -13.22
CA GLN A 140 31.06 20.12 -11.93
C GLN A 140 32.50 19.82 -11.51
N ILE A 141 33.14 18.83 -12.13
CA ILE A 141 34.53 18.47 -11.84
C ILE A 141 35.32 18.25 -13.14
N GLU A 142 36.59 18.62 -13.10
CA GLU A 142 37.54 18.36 -14.18
C GLU A 142 37.70 16.86 -14.43
N HIS A 143 37.95 16.49 -15.67
CA HIS A 143 38.07 15.09 -16.09
C HIS A 143 38.91 15.00 -17.37
N GLU A 144 39.43 13.81 -17.64
CA GLU A 144 39.99 13.45 -18.95
C GLU A 144 38.86 12.84 -19.80
N GLY A 145 38.96 12.98 -21.13
CA GLY A 145 37.93 12.57 -22.08
C GLY A 145 37.00 13.72 -22.48
N ILE A 146 35.86 13.40 -23.09
CA ILE A 146 34.92 14.39 -23.63
C ILE A 146 33.52 14.14 -23.08
N VAL A 147 32.91 15.15 -22.46
CA VAL A 147 31.49 15.15 -22.07
C VAL A 147 30.74 16.20 -22.89
N ASN A 148 29.72 15.75 -23.62
CA ASN A 148 28.82 16.60 -24.39
C ASN A 148 27.41 16.50 -23.82
N VAL A 149 26.88 17.64 -23.39
CA VAL A 149 25.47 17.77 -23.02
C VAL A 149 24.65 18.14 -24.25
N GLY A 150 23.52 17.48 -24.44
CA GLY A 150 22.64 17.65 -25.59
C GLY A 150 22.00 19.03 -25.70
N HIS A 151 21.42 19.32 -26.86
CA HIS A 151 20.75 20.59 -27.12
C HIS A 151 19.48 20.75 -26.25
N ASN A 152 19.32 21.95 -25.67
CA ASN A 152 18.17 22.32 -24.83
C ASN A 152 17.93 21.37 -23.64
N VAL A 153 19.00 20.78 -23.11
CA VAL A 153 18.93 19.95 -21.89
C VAL A 153 18.89 20.86 -20.67
N LYS A 154 17.84 20.72 -19.87
CA LYS A 154 17.66 21.37 -18.57
C LYS A 154 17.81 20.32 -17.49
N VAL A 155 18.85 20.48 -16.67
CA VAL A 155 19.25 19.48 -15.69
C VAL A 155 18.69 19.82 -14.31
N GLY A 156 17.94 18.90 -13.73
CA GLY A 156 17.64 18.87 -12.30
C GLY A 156 18.59 17.90 -11.61
N TYR A 157 19.31 18.36 -10.58
CA TYR A 157 20.20 17.51 -9.79
C TYR A 157 19.68 17.43 -8.37
N PHE A 158 19.49 16.22 -7.85
CA PHE A 158 19.14 15.97 -6.45
C PHE A 158 20.20 15.13 -5.77
N ALA A 159 20.77 15.65 -4.70
CA ALA A 159 21.82 15.00 -3.95
C ALA A 159 21.61 15.13 -2.46
N GLN A 160 22.29 14.26 -1.70
CA GLN A 160 22.23 14.21 -0.25
C GLN A 160 22.45 15.56 0.46
N ASN A 161 23.23 16.48 -0.12
CA ASN A 161 23.51 17.79 0.46
C ASN A 161 22.58 18.91 -0.05
N GLN A 162 21.61 18.64 -0.92
CA GLN A 162 20.82 19.71 -1.54
C GLN A 162 19.90 20.44 -0.55
N ALA A 163 19.45 19.75 0.50
CA ALA A 163 18.75 20.35 1.63
C ALA A 163 19.55 21.47 2.31
N GLN A 164 20.88 21.44 2.22
CA GLN A 164 21.78 22.47 2.78
C GLN A 164 22.02 23.63 1.81
N LEU A 165 21.69 23.47 0.53
CA LEU A 165 21.83 24.49 -0.50
C LEU A 165 20.58 25.39 -0.62
N LEU A 166 19.52 25.09 0.14
CA LEU A 166 18.35 25.96 0.22
C LEU A 166 18.70 27.27 0.94
N ASP A 167 18.13 28.38 0.46
CA ASP A 167 18.32 29.67 1.12
C ASP A 167 17.63 29.66 2.49
N GLY A 168 18.43 29.79 3.55
CA GLY A 168 17.97 29.77 4.93
C GLY A 168 17.14 30.98 5.33
N GLU A 169 17.20 32.08 4.59
CA GLU A 169 16.48 33.33 4.90
C GLU A 169 15.07 33.38 4.33
N LEU A 170 14.81 32.63 3.26
CA LEU A 170 13.47 32.49 2.68
C LEU A 170 12.57 31.65 3.60
N THR A 171 11.26 31.89 3.50
CA THR A 171 10.24 31.03 4.07
C THR A 171 10.03 29.78 3.23
N VAL A 172 9.39 28.76 3.81
CA VAL A 172 9.00 27.54 3.10
C VAL A 172 8.13 27.87 1.88
N PHE A 173 7.18 28.80 2.04
CA PHE A 173 6.32 29.26 0.95
C PHE A 173 7.11 29.99 -0.15
N GLU A 174 7.93 30.97 0.22
CA GLU A 174 8.74 31.76 -0.74
C GLU A 174 9.69 30.87 -1.56
N THR A 175 10.34 29.91 -0.90
CA THR A 175 11.26 28.96 -1.57
C THR A 175 10.60 28.21 -2.72
N ILE A 176 9.31 27.90 -2.58
CA ILE A 176 8.53 27.21 -3.61
C ILE A 176 7.92 28.19 -4.61
N ASP A 177 7.44 29.35 -4.17
CA ASP A 177 6.82 30.34 -5.04
C ASP A 177 7.79 30.92 -6.07
N GLU A 178 9.09 31.03 -5.76
CA GLU A 178 10.12 31.48 -6.72
C GLU A 178 10.24 30.58 -7.96
N ILE A 179 9.83 29.31 -7.83
CA ILE A 179 10.08 28.27 -8.84
C ILE A 179 8.77 27.78 -9.46
N ALA A 180 7.66 27.90 -8.73
CA ALA A 180 6.35 27.54 -9.22
C ALA A 180 5.95 28.44 -10.41
N VAL A 181 5.71 27.82 -11.57
CA VAL A 181 5.23 28.50 -12.79
C VAL A 181 3.81 28.06 -13.13
N GLY A 182 2.98 28.99 -13.59
CA GLY A 182 1.64 28.70 -14.11
C GLY A 182 0.64 28.29 -13.04
N GLU A 183 -0.22 27.31 -13.36
CA GLU A 183 -1.33 26.87 -12.50
C GLU A 183 -0.88 26.29 -11.15
N VAL A 184 0.36 25.82 -11.06
CA VAL A 184 0.95 25.27 -9.83
C VAL A 184 0.99 26.32 -8.71
N ARG A 185 1.14 27.62 -9.04
CA ARG A 185 1.18 28.69 -8.03
C ARG A 185 -0.09 28.74 -7.17
N THR A 186 -1.24 28.39 -7.74
CA THR A 186 -2.52 28.34 -7.01
C THR A 186 -2.61 27.16 -6.05
N LYS A 187 -1.78 26.13 -6.23
CA LYS A 187 -1.78 24.86 -5.49
C LYS A 187 -0.59 24.73 -4.54
N ILE A 188 0.23 25.77 -4.36
CA ILE A 188 1.44 25.69 -3.51
C ILE A 188 1.09 25.23 -2.10
N ARG A 189 0.03 25.77 -1.49
CA ARG A 189 -0.41 25.39 -0.14
C ARG A 189 -0.86 23.93 -0.07
N ASP A 190 -1.56 23.44 -1.09
CA ASP A 190 -1.98 22.03 -1.16
C ASP A 190 -0.75 21.11 -1.26
N ILE A 191 0.22 21.49 -2.10
CA ILE A 191 1.48 20.75 -2.28
C ILE A 191 2.27 20.73 -0.97
N LEU A 192 2.44 21.87 -0.31
CA LEU A 192 3.11 21.96 0.99
C LEU A 192 2.39 21.12 2.06
N GLY A 193 1.05 21.16 2.07
CA GLY A 193 0.22 20.32 2.95
C GLY A 193 0.45 18.82 2.74
N ALA A 194 0.60 18.37 1.49
CA ALA A 194 0.92 16.98 1.17
C ALA A 194 2.24 16.49 1.79
N PHE A 195 3.19 17.41 1.97
CA PHE A 195 4.49 17.14 2.60
C PHE A 195 4.52 17.47 4.10
N LEU A 196 3.34 17.54 4.72
CA LEU A 196 3.15 17.82 6.15
C LEU A 196 3.68 19.20 6.58
N PHE A 197 3.70 20.18 5.67
CA PHE A 197 3.88 21.59 6.03
C PHE A 197 2.49 22.21 6.19
N SER A 198 2.03 22.37 7.43
CA SER A 198 0.68 22.82 7.73
C SER A 198 0.67 24.14 8.50
N GLY A 199 -0.33 24.99 8.23
CA GLY A 199 -0.53 26.26 8.95
C GLY A 199 0.72 27.13 8.99
N ASP A 200 1.16 27.48 10.20
CA ASP A 200 2.31 28.35 10.47
C ASP A 200 3.65 27.79 9.97
N ASP A 201 3.73 26.50 9.64
CA ASP A 201 4.97 25.90 9.09
C ASP A 201 5.35 26.49 7.74
N THR A 202 4.37 26.96 6.96
CA THR A 202 4.59 27.54 5.63
C THR A 202 5.30 28.89 5.69
N ASP A 203 5.15 29.62 6.80
CA ASP A 203 5.76 30.93 7.03
C ASP A 203 7.09 30.82 7.80
N LYS A 204 7.51 29.61 8.20
CA LYS A 204 8.81 29.40 8.86
C LYS A 204 9.95 29.63 7.88
N LYS A 205 11.03 30.23 8.38
CA LYS A 205 12.29 30.31 7.64
C LYS A 205 12.94 28.94 7.48
N VAL A 206 13.50 28.67 6.31
CA VAL A 206 14.18 27.40 6.00
C VAL A 206 15.28 27.08 7.00
N LYS A 207 16.02 28.07 7.52
CA LYS A 207 17.08 27.84 8.51
C LYS A 207 16.59 27.15 9.79
N VAL A 208 15.33 27.36 10.18
CA VAL A 208 14.70 26.82 11.41
C VAL A 208 14.24 25.37 11.23
N LEU A 209 14.05 24.92 9.98
CA LEU A 209 13.60 23.57 9.67
C LEU A 209 14.62 22.50 10.12
N SER A 210 14.09 21.36 10.55
CA SER A 210 14.83 20.13 10.77
C SER A 210 15.43 19.60 9.46
N GLY A 211 16.42 18.69 9.57
CA GLY A 211 17.03 18.08 8.38
C GLY A 211 16.02 17.33 7.49
N GLY A 212 15.06 16.63 8.09
CA GLY A 212 14.00 15.92 7.37
C GLY A 212 13.05 16.87 6.64
N GLU A 213 12.64 17.96 7.30
CA GLU A 213 11.82 19.00 6.67
C GLU A 213 12.57 19.67 5.51
N LYS A 214 13.85 20.00 5.66
CA LYS A 214 14.66 20.56 4.57
C LYS A 214 14.76 19.59 3.38
N SER A 215 14.89 18.29 3.63
CA SER A 215 14.89 17.27 2.58
C SER A 215 13.55 17.21 1.83
N ARG A 216 12.42 17.28 2.54
CA ARG A 216 11.09 17.34 1.91
C ARG A 216 10.92 18.60 1.08
N LEU A 217 11.34 19.76 1.60
CA LEU A 217 11.27 21.03 0.87
C LEU A 217 12.13 21.01 -0.40
N ALA A 218 13.36 20.48 -0.32
CA ALA A 218 14.23 20.30 -1.48
C ALA A 218 13.60 19.36 -2.53
N MET A 219 12.88 18.34 -2.09
CA MET A 219 12.19 17.43 -2.99
C MET A 219 11.00 18.08 -3.69
N ILE A 220 10.18 18.86 -2.97
CA ILE A 220 9.08 19.64 -3.57
C ILE A 220 9.64 20.59 -4.62
N ARG A 221 10.70 21.31 -4.28
CA ARG A 221 11.41 22.21 -5.19
C ARG A 221 11.80 21.48 -6.49
N LEU A 222 12.46 20.33 -6.38
CA LEU A 222 12.84 19.51 -7.52
C LEU A 222 11.63 19.08 -8.37
N MET A 223 10.53 18.68 -7.73
CA MET A 223 9.32 18.21 -8.40
C MET A 223 8.58 19.31 -9.17
N LEU A 224 8.83 20.58 -8.85
CA LEU A 224 8.23 21.73 -9.50
C LEU A 224 9.12 22.37 -10.56
N GLU A 225 10.41 22.04 -10.59
CA GLU A 225 11.33 22.55 -11.60
C GLU A 225 11.04 21.93 -12.99
N PRO A 226 10.86 22.75 -14.04
CA PRO A 226 10.59 22.26 -15.39
C PRO A 226 11.90 21.78 -16.07
N VAL A 227 12.35 20.59 -15.68
CA VAL A 227 13.57 19.93 -16.18
C VAL A 227 13.24 18.79 -17.15
N ASN A 228 14.18 18.43 -18.02
CA ASN A 228 14.05 17.28 -18.93
C ASN A 228 15.12 16.21 -18.73
N PHE A 229 16.13 16.49 -17.92
CA PHE A 229 17.13 15.54 -17.47
C PHE A 229 17.25 15.62 -15.96
N LEU A 230 16.95 14.54 -15.26
CA LEU A 230 16.97 14.46 -13.81
C LEU A 230 18.09 13.52 -13.37
N VAL A 231 18.91 13.97 -12.42
CA VAL A 231 19.98 13.17 -11.83
C VAL A 231 19.78 13.09 -10.34
N LEU A 232 19.54 11.89 -9.82
CA LEU A 232 19.26 11.63 -8.41
C LEU A 232 20.41 10.83 -7.80
N ASP A 233 21.17 11.44 -6.90
CA ASP A 233 22.29 10.80 -6.20
C ASP A 233 21.88 10.43 -4.76
N GLU A 234 21.62 9.15 -4.54
CA GLU A 234 21.17 8.57 -3.28
C GLU A 234 19.92 9.27 -2.70
N PRO A 235 18.83 9.41 -3.49
CA PRO A 235 17.68 10.21 -3.10
C PRO A 235 16.93 9.66 -1.88
N THR A 236 17.03 8.36 -1.60
CA THR A 236 16.25 7.68 -0.56
C THR A 236 16.87 7.71 0.84
N ASN A 237 18.10 8.18 1.02
CA ASN A 237 18.80 8.03 2.32
C ASN A 237 18.28 8.97 3.42
N HIS A 238 17.61 10.08 3.06
CA HIS A 238 17.11 11.09 4.02
C HIS A 238 15.63 11.41 3.84
N LEU A 239 14.93 10.56 3.09
CA LEU A 239 13.49 10.68 2.88
C LEU A 239 12.75 9.74 3.83
N ASP A 240 11.66 10.25 4.40
CA ASP A 240 10.67 9.38 5.01
C ASP A 240 10.00 8.51 3.93
N MET A 241 9.30 7.50 4.39
CA MET A 241 8.70 6.50 3.53
C MET A 241 7.61 7.06 2.62
N GLN A 242 6.82 8.00 3.12
CA GLN A 242 5.77 8.66 2.33
C GLN A 242 6.39 9.47 1.19
N SER A 243 7.43 10.24 1.47
CA SER A 243 8.15 11.04 0.49
C SER A 243 8.83 10.16 -0.57
N LYS A 244 9.35 8.99 -0.19
CA LYS A 244 9.91 8.01 -1.15
C LYS A 244 8.88 7.50 -2.13
N GLU A 245 7.70 7.12 -1.65
CA GLU A 245 6.60 6.63 -2.51
C GLU A 245 6.13 7.72 -3.47
N ILE A 246 5.90 8.95 -2.98
CA ILE A 246 5.51 10.10 -3.82
C ILE A 246 6.55 10.36 -4.91
N LEU A 247 7.85 10.36 -4.54
CA LEU A 247 8.93 10.56 -5.51
C LEU A 247 8.96 9.43 -6.55
N LYS A 248 8.83 8.18 -6.11
CA LYS A 248 8.83 7.01 -7.00
C LYS A 248 7.69 7.09 -8.01
N GLU A 249 6.46 7.34 -7.55
CA GLU A 249 5.29 7.48 -8.43
C GLU A 249 5.45 8.63 -9.43
N ALA A 250 5.97 9.77 -8.98
CA ALA A 250 6.24 10.91 -9.85
C ALA A 250 7.28 10.59 -10.93
N LEU A 251 8.36 9.89 -10.56
CA LEU A 251 9.42 9.48 -11.50
C LEU A 251 8.94 8.43 -12.51
N ILE A 252 8.05 7.53 -12.12
CA ILE A 252 7.42 6.59 -13.06
C ILE A 252 6.63 7.35 -14.13
N GLN A 253 5.91 8.40 -13.74
CA GLN A 253 5.13 9.22 -14.67
C GLN A 253 5.95 10.27 -15.43
N PHE A 254 7.17 10.57 -14.96
CA PHE A 254 8.06 11.52 -15.63
C PHE A 254 8.47 10.98 -17.00
N THR A 255 8.29 11.83 -18.01
CA THR A 255 8.57 11.54 -19.42
C THR A 255 9.95 12.00 -19.86
N GLY A 256 10.68 12.71 -18.99
CA GLY A 256 12.06 13.09 -19.23
C GLY A 256 13.03 11.95 -18.96
N THR A 257 14.31 12.30 -19.01
CA THR A 257 15.43 11.36 -18.82
C THR A 257 15.82 11.35 -17.35
N VAL A 258 16.10 10.17 -16.79
CA VAL A 258 16.47 10.03 -15.37
C VAL A 258 17.72 9.18 -15.22
N ILE A 259 18.69 9.68 -14.45
CA ILE A 259 19.79 8.87 -13.90
C ILE A 259 19.60 8.79 -12.38
N VAL A 260 19.53 7.58 -11.85
CA VAL A 260 19.43 7.34 -10.40
C VAL A 260 20.63 6.55 -9.91
N VAL A 261 21.35 7.12 -8.96
CA VAL A 261 22.34 6.41 -8.13
C VAL A 261 21.60 5.97 -6.88
N SER A 262 21.37 4.67 -6.73
CA SER A 262 20.77 4.14 -5.51
C SER A 262 21.17 2.70 -5.27
N HIS A 263 21.24 2.33 -3.99
CA HIS A 263 21.32 0.95 -3.54
C HIS A 263 19.96 0.34 -3.20
N ASP A 264 18.89 1.15 -3.21
CA ASP A 264 17.54 0.76 -2.85
C ASP A 264 16.86 0.06 -4.04
N ARG A 265 16.71 -1.25 -3.93
CA ARG A 265 16.15 -2.10 -4.99
C ARG A 265 14.66 -1.87 -5.16
N GLU A 266 13.94 -1.63 -4.07
CA GLU A 266 12.49 -1.41 -4.10
C GLU A 266 12.17 -0.07 -4.74
N PHE A 267 13.00 0.94 -4.51
CA PHE A 267 12.87 2.25 -5.16
C PHE A 267 13.11 2.17 -6.68
N LEU A 268 14.15 1.45 -7.11
CA LEU A 268 14.50 1.30 -8.53
C LEU A 268 13.52 0.41 -9.32
N ASP A 269 12.77 -0.44 -8.63
CA ASP A 269 11.88 -1.39 -9.26
C ASP A 269 10.68 -0.73 -9.95
N GLY A 270 10.38 -1.18 -11.17
CA GLY A 270 9.32 -0.64 -12.02
C GLY A 270 9.60 0.75 -12.61
N MET A 271 10.74 1.38 -12.31
CA MET A 271 11.10 2.71 -12.81
C MET A 271 12.22 2.70 -13.84
N ILE A 272 13.16 1.74 -13.77
CA ILE A 272 14.38 1.76 -14.58
C ILE A 272 14.38 0.72 -15.70
N ASP A 273 14.85 1.13 -16.87
CA ASP A 273 14.92 0.33 -18.09
C ASP A 273 16.34 -0.21 -18.36
N CYS A 274 17.35 0.44 -17.76
CA CYS A 274 18.75 0.15 -17.98
C CYS A 274 19.56 0.32 -16.69
N VAL A 275 20.54 -0.56 -16.48
CA VAL A 275 21.48 -0.51 -15.34
C VAL A 275 22.91 -0.37 -15.87
N TYR A 276 23.65 0.64 -15.39
CA TYR A 276 25.10 0.70 -15.53
C TYR A 276 25.76 0.15 -14.27
N GLU A 277 26.46 -0.97 -14.43
CA GLU A 277 27.25 -1.58 -13.37
C GLU A 277 28.66 -0.96 -13.37
N PHE A 278 29.03 -0.36 -12.24
CA PHE A 278 30.38 0.09 -11.97
C PHE A 278 31.17 -1.08 -11.40
N ARG A 279 32.32 -1.40 -12.00
CA ARG A 279 33.24 -2.41 -11.46
C ARG A 279 34.63 -2.21 -12.04
N ASN A 280 35.65 -2.40 -11.21
CA ASN A 280 37.06 -2.34 -11.65
C ASN A 280 37.40 -1.06 -12.43
N LYS A 281 36.86 0.09 -12.01
CA LYS A 281 37.06 1.43 -12.62
C LYS A 281 36.48 1.59 -14.03
N LYS A 282 35.69 0.62 -14.49
CA LYS A 282 34.94 0.65 -15.75
C LYS A 282 33.44 0.61 -15.46
N ILE A 283 32.64 0.90 -16.48
CA ILE A 283 31.19 0.70 -16.44
C ILE A 283 30.77 -0.30 -17.50
N LYS A 284 29.76 -1.11 -17.18
CA LYS A 284 29.13 -2.05 -18.10
C LYS A 284 27.64 -1.78 -18.14
N GLN A 285 27.10 -1.58 -19.34
CA GLN A 285 25.66 -1.40 -19.54
C GLN A 285 24.96 -2.77 -19.52
N HIS A 286 23.83 -2.83 -18.84
CA HIS A 286 22.93 -3.98 -18.80
C HIS A 286 21.51 -3.50 -19.10
N LEU A 287 20.91 -4.04 -20.16
CA LEU A 287 19.51 -3.78 -20.50
C LEU A 287 18.59 -4.61 -19.60
N GLY A 288 17.50 -3.99 -19.17
CA GLY A 288 16.49 -4.59 -18.29
C GLY A 288 16.45 -3.94 -16.90
N GLY A 289 15.43 -4.33 -16.13
CA GLY A 289 15.20 -3.82 -14.79
C GLY A 289 16.21 -4.32 -13.74
N ILE A 290 16.13 -3.76 -12.53
CA ILE A 290 17.08 -4.04 -11.44
C ILE A 290 17.08 -5.52 -11.02
N TYR A 291 15.90 -6.17 -11.00
CA TYR A 291 15.78 -7.59 -10.63
C TYR A 291 16.36 -8.52 -11.70
N GLU A 292 16.17 -8.20 -12.98
CA GLU A 292 16.75 -8.97 -14.07
C GLU A 292 18.28 -8.91 -14.03
N PHE A 293 18.84 -7.71 -13.79
CA PHE A 293 20.27 -7.54 -13.55
C PHE A 293 20.77 -8.38 -12.38
N LEU A 294 20.09 -8.36 -11.23
CA LEU A 294 20.48 -9.15 -10.06
C LEU A 294 20.41 -10.67 -10.31
N GLN A 295 19.41 -11.14 -11.05
CA GLN A 295 19.29 -12.54 -11.44
C GLN A 295 20.44 -12.96 -12.37
N ARG A 296 20.71 -12.17 -13.42
CA ARG A 296 21.84 -12.41 -14.32
C ARG A 296 23.17 -12.44 -13.55
N ARG A 297 23.38 -11.49 -12.63
CA ARG A 297 24.58 -11.44 -11.80
C ARG A 297 24.71 -12.65 -10.86
N LYS A 298 23.61 -13.11 -10.27
CA LYS A 298 23.60 -14.32 -9.43
C LYS A 298 23.97 -15.56 -10.26
N LEU A 299 23.43 -15.68 -11.47
CA LEU A 299 23.77 -16.75 -12.41
C LEU A 299 25.24 -16.68 -12.84
N GLU A 300 25.77 -15.49 -13.15
CA GLU A 300 27.18 -15.31 -13.47
C GLU A 300 28.09 -15.65 -12.29
N SER A 301 27.72 -15.26 -11.07
CA SER A 301 28.47 -15.60 -9.86
C SER A 301 28.46 -17.10 -9.57
N LEU A 302 27.34 -17.79 -9.81
CA LEU A 302 27.24 -19.24 -9.65
C LEU A 302 28.09 -19.96 -10.71
N LYS A 303 27.97 -19.57 -11.98
CA LYS A 303 28.81 -20.09 -13.08
C LYS A 303 30.31 -19.86 -12.84
N ALA A 304 30.69 -18.73 -12.24
CA ALA A 304 32.08 -18.42 -11.90
C ALA A 304 32.61 -19.26 -10.72
N LEU A 305 31.73 -19.75 -9.84
CA LEU A 305 32.07 -20.67 -8.74
C LEU A 305 32.10 -22.13 -9.22
N GLU A 306 31.34 -22.47 -10.27
CA GLU A 306 31.27 -23.80 -10.88
C GLU A 306 32.47 -24.15 -11.79
N MET A 307 33.46 -23.25 -11.95
CA MET A 307 34.74 -23.56 -12.59
C MET A 307 35.85 -23.58 -11.53
N PRO A 308 36.32 -24.78 -11.11
CA PRO A 308 37.46 -25.38 -11.80
C PRO A 308 37.44 -26.91 -11.97
N GLN A 309 38.22 -27.34 -12.98
CA GLN A 309 38.68 -28.69 -13.34
C GLN A 309 37.71 -29.62 -14.09
N ALA A 310 38.12 -29.92 -15.32
CA ALA A 310 37.64 -31.05 -16.09
C ALA A 310 37.86 -32.36 -15.32
N SER A 311 36.78 -33.07 -15.01
CA SER A 311 36.69 -34.53 -15.07
C SER A 311 35.23 -34.92 -14.85
N GLY A 312 34.82 -35.96 -15.56
CA GLY A 312 33.42 -36.23 -15.86
C GLY A 312 32.60 -36.77 -14.70
N SER A 313 31.28 -36.68 -14.86
CA SER A 313 30.44 -37.87 -15.03
C SER A 313 29.01 -37.42 -15.27
N ALA A 314 28.41 -38.04 -16.28
CA ALA A 314 26.98 -38.01 -16.52
C ALA A 314 26.28 -38.73 -15.37
N GLY A 315 25.23 -38.11 -14.85
CA GLY A 315 24.31 -38.66 -13.87
C GLY A 315 22.96 -38.00 -14.06
N SER A 316 22.08 -38.69 -14.78
CA SER A 316 20.66 -38.41 -14.96
C SER A 316 19.85 -38.78 -13.70
N GLU A 317 18.58 -38.34 -13.68
CA GLU A 317 17.50 -38.55 -12.69
C GLU A 317 17.54 -37.57 -11.49
N ASP A 318 16.45 -36.94 -11.03
CA ASP A 318 15.03 -36.96 -11.38
C ASP A 318 14.45 -35.65 -10.83
N VAL A 319 13.75 -34.85 -11.65
CA VAL A 319 13.03 -33.65 -11.17
C VAL A 319 11.55 -33.95 -11.13
N LYS A 320 11.05 -34.17 -9.91
CA LYS A 320 9.62 -34.18 -9.62
C LYS A 320 9.00 -32.82 -9.94
N ASN A 321 7.98 -32.89 -10.77
CA ASN A 321 7.03 -31.83 -11.14
C ASN A 321 6.54 -31.00 -9.94
N HIS A 322 6.65 -29.68 -10.08
CA HIS A 322 5.69 -28.74 -9.54
C HIS A 322 5.05 -28.00 -10.73
N VAL A 323 3.83 -28.38 -11.07
CA VAL A 323 2.90 -27.51 -11.81
C VAL A 323 1.65 -27.38 -10.95
N SER A 324 1.48 -26.17 -10.42
CA SER A 324 0.22 -25.64 -9.94
C SER A 324 -0.71 -25.39 -11.13
N ARG A 325 -1.93 -25.95 -11.10
CA ARG A 325 -3.18 -25.24 -11.48
C ARG A 325 -4.42 -26.12 -11.34
N GLU A 326 -5.45 -25.49 -10.77
CA GLU A 326 -6.89 -25.76 -10.90
C GLU A 326 -7.45 -27.04 -10.26
N LYS A 327 -7.86 -26.93 -8.99
CA LYS A 327 -8.86 -27.83 -8.40
C LYS A 327 -10.25 -27.44 -8.93
N ASN A 328 -10.66 -28.04 -10.05
CA ASN A 328 -12.08 -28.24 -10.29
C ASN A 328 -12.52 -29.39 -9.37
N PHE A 329 -13.37 -29.08 -8.40
CA PHE A 329 -13.92 -30.06 -7.45
C PHE A 329 -14.64 -31.20 -8.20
N THR A 330 -14.43 -32.41 -7.71
CA THR A 330 -14.93 -33.66 -8.28
C THR A 330 -16.45 -33.73 -8.20
N PHE A 331 -17.13 -34.39 -9.14
CA PHE A 331 -18.61 -34.55 -9.16
C PHE A 331 -19.17 -35.11 -7.83
N GLU A 332 -18.38 -35.90 -7.11
CA GLU A 332 -18.73 -36.45 -5.79
C GLU A 332 -18.79 -35.38 -4.68
N GLU A 333 -17.90 -34.38 -4.70
CA GLU A 333 -17.86 -33.31 -3.71
C GLU A 333 -19.04 -32.34 -3.87
N ARG A 334 -19.44 -32.04 -5.12
CA ARG A 334 -20.67 -31.27 -5.40
C ARG A 334 -21.94 -32.01 -4.93
N LYS A 335 -21.96 -33.34 -5.07
CA LYS A 335 -23.07 -34.17 -4.59
C LYS A 335 -23.16 -34.18 -3.07
N GLU A 336 -22.03 -34.15 -2.38
CA GLU A 336 -21.98 -34.07 -0.91
C GLU A 336 -22.44 -32.71 -0.38
N ILE A 337 -21.99 -31.61 -1.01
CA ILE A 337 -22.43 -30.25 -0.66
C ILE A 337 -23.94 -30.12 -0.81
N ASN A 338 -24.51 -30.53 -1.96
CA ASN A 338 -25.96 -30.43 -2.20
C ASN A 338 -26.79 -31.32 -1.25
N ARG A 339 -26.27 -32.47 -0.84
CA ARG A 339 -26.90 -33.32 0.19
C ARG A 339 -26.94 -32.64 1.55
N ASN A 340 -25.84 -32.01 1.96
CA ASN A 340 -25.77 -31.29 3.24
C ASN A 340 -26.68 -30.06 3.24
N ILE A 341 -26.74 -29.30 2.14
CA ILE A 341 -27.70 -28.20 1.98
C ILE A 341 -29.14 -28.70 2.16
N SER A 342 -29.54 -29.74 1.42
CA SER A 342 -30.88 -30.32 1.52
C SER A 342 -31.21 -30.84 2.93
N LYS A 343 -30.21 -31.36 3.65
CA LYS A 343 -30.36 -31.83 5.03
C LYS A 343 -30.62 -30.68 5.99
N PHE A 344 -29.81 -29.62 5.91
CA PHE A 344 -29.96 -28.46 6.81
C PHE A 344 -31.20 -27.62 6.46
N GLU A 345 -31.62 -27.55 5.19
CA GLU A 345 -32.90 -26.92 4.80
C GLU A 345 -34.10 -27.62 5.45
N ARG A 346 -34.09 -28.96 5.53
CA ARG A 346 -35.13 -29.71 6.24
C ARG A 346 -35.10 -29.43 7.74
N VAL A 347 -33.92 -29.40 8.35
CA VAL A 347 -33.76 -29.10 9.79
C VAL A 347 -34.29 -27.71 10.12
N VAL A 348 -33.96 -26.69 9.30
CA VAL A 348 -34.46 -25.32 9.45
C VAL A 348 -35.98 -25.25 9.28
N SER A 349 -36.54 -25.92 8.26
CA SER A 349 -37.99 -25.97 8.06
C SER A 349 -38.74 -26.66 9.21
N GLU A 350 -38.18 -27.73 9.78
CA GLU A 350 -38.76 -28.41 10.93
C GLU A 350 -38.69 -27.58 12.21
N THR A 351 -37.59 -26.85 12.45
CA THR A 351 -37.48 -25.97 13.61
C THR A 351 -38.40 -24.76 13.49
N GLU A 352 -38.57 -24.18 12.29
CA GLU A 352 -39.55 -23.10 12.03
C GLU A 352 -40.98 -23.51 12.34
N LYS A 353 -41.38 -24.73 11.94
CA LYS A 353 -42.71 -25.28 12.27
C LYS A 353 -42.90 -25.43 13.78
N LYS A 354 -41.87 -25.87 14.50
CA LYS A 354 -41.89 -26.00 15.97
C LYS A 354 -41.95 -24.64 16.66
N ILE A 355 -41.18 -23.66 16.19
CA ILE A 355 -41.23 -22.28 16.70
C ILE A 355 -42.63 -21.70 16.49
N SER A 356 -43.20 -21.82 15.30
CA SER A 356 -44.56 -21.32 15.01
C SER A 356 -45.64 -21.99 15.86
N ALA A 357 -45.51 -23.29 16.18
CA ALA A 357 -46.43 -23.99 17.07
C ALA A 357 -46.31 -23.49 18.52
N LEU A 358 -45.08 -23.36 19.04
CA LEU A 358 -44.81 -22.84 20.38
C LEU A 358 -45.25 -21.39 20.54
N GLU A 359 -45.03 -20.54 19.54
CA GLU A 359 -45.51 -19.15 19.53
C GLU A 359 -47.04 -19.07 19.56
N LYS A 360 -47.74 -19.97 18.86
CA LYS A 360 -49.21 -20.06 18.93
C LYS A 360 -49.70 -20.52 20.30
N GLU A 361 -49.01 -21.46 20.95
CA GLU A 361 -49.36 -21.88 22.31
C GLU A 361 -49.10 -20.78 23.33
N ILE A 362 -47.97 -20.10 23.25
CA ILE A 362 -47.64 -18.95 24.11
C ILE A 362 -48.65 -17.82 23.89
N ALA A 363 -49.06 -17.52 22.65
CA ALA A 363 -50.06 -16.49 22.36
C ALA A 363 -51.44 -16.83 22.96
N LYS A 364 -51.86 -18.11 22.92
CA LYS A 364 -53.10 -18.56 23.58
C LYS A 364 -53.01 -18.43 25.10
N MET A 365 -51.85 -18.74 25.68
CA MET A 365 -51.62 -18.61 27.12
C MET A 365 -51.55 -17.13 27.54
N ASP A 366 -50.94 -16.26 26.74
CA ASP A 366 -50.92 -14.80 26.95
C ASP A 366 -52.35 -14.22 26.92
N GLU A 367 -53.22 -14.73 26.04
CA GLU A 367 -54.63 -14.33 25.97
C GLU A 367 -55.39 -14.71 27.26
N VAL A 368 -55.20 -15.94 27.74
CA VAL A 368 -55.78 -16.43 29.02
C VAL A 368 -55.23 -15.68 30.23
N LEU A 369 -53.93 -15.34 30.24
CA LEU A 369 -53.28 -14.54 31.28
C LEU A 369 -53.77 -13.08 31.27
N SER A 370 -54.24 -12.57 30.13
CA SER A 370 -54.76 -11.21 29.98
C SER A 370 -56.24 -11.06 30.34
N SER A 371 -57.02 -12.14 30.31
CA SER A 371 -58.41 -12.16 30.77
C SER A 371 -58.47 -12.24 32.30
N SER A 372 -58.67 -11.10 32.94
CA SER A 372 -58.76 -10.94 34.40
C SER A 372 -60.03 -11.58 34.98
N GLY A 373 -60.06 -12.89 35.23
CA GLY A 373 -61.25 -13.53 35.81
C GLY A 373 -61.18 -14.97 36.33
N GLU A 374 -60.21 -15.80 35.93
CA GLU A 374 -60.11 -17.18 36.44
C GLU A 374 -58.96 -17.34 37.44
N GLU A 375 -59.16 -18.15 38.48
CA GLU A 375 -58.10 -18.56 39.41
C GLU A 375 -56.96 -19.19 38.62
N LEU A 376 -55.91 -18.41 38.36
CA LEU A 376 -54.73 -18.85 37.63
C LEU A 376 -54.05 -19.97 38.41
N SER A 377 -54.18 -21.20 37.92
CA SER A 377 -53.50 -22.33 38.54
C SER A 377 -51.98 -22.18 38.38
N PRO A 378 -51.17 -22.52 39.41
CA PRO A 378 -49.71 -22.53 39.32
C PRO A 378 -49.15 -23.36 38.15
N GLU A 379 -49.95 -24.32 37.66
CA GLU A 379 -49.66 -25.19 36.51
C GLU A 379 -49.59 -24.42 35.18
N ILE A 380 -50.38 -23.35 35.01
CA ILE A 380 -50.36 -22.53 33.78
C ILE A 380 -49.04 -21.75 33.69
N PHE A 381 -48.56 -21.20 34.81
CA PHE A 381 -47.28 -20.49 34.86
C PHE A 381 -46.09 -21.43 34.60
N SER A 382 -46.08 -22.63 35.20
CA SER A 382 -45.04 -23.64 34.94
C SER A 382 -45.01 -24.02 33.46
N ARG A 383 -46.18 -24.29 32.86
CA ARG A 383 -46.27 -24.67 31.45
C ARG A 383 -45.88 -23.54 30.51
N TYR A 384 -46.17 -22.29 30.88
CA TYR A 384 -45.77 -21.10 30.13
C TYR A 384 -44.25 -20.89 30.14
N ASP A 385 -43.61 -21.04 31.30
CA ASP A 385 -42.15 -20.96 31.44
C ASP A 385 -41.45 -22.13 30.71
N GLU A 386 -42.02 -23.34 30.78
CA GLU A 386 -41.56 -24.49 30.00
C GLU A 386 -41.64 -24.22 28.49
N CYS A 387 -42.76 -23.67 28.00
CA CYS A 387 -42.91 -23.32 26.59
C CYS A 387 -41.92 -22.24 26.15
N LYS A 388 -41.62 -21.24 27.00
CA LYS A 388 -40.58 -20.23 26.74
C LYS A 388 -39.18 -20.81 26.72
N ALA A 389 -38.86 -21.73 27.63
CA ALA A 389 -37.57 -22.42 27.65
C ALA A 389 -37.40 -23.30 26.39
N LEU A 390 -38.45 -24.01 25.98
CA LEU A 390 -38.47 -24.80 24.75
C LEU A 390 -38.36 -23.93 23.50
N LEU A 391 -39.00 -22.76 23.49
CA LEU A 391 -38.89 -21.78 22.41
C LEU A 391 -37.45 -21.26 22.28
N THR A 392 -36.82 -20.92 23.41
CA THR A 392 -35.42 -20.47 23.44
C THR A 392 -34.49 -21.57 22.90
N SER A 393 -34.66 -22.82 23.35
CA SER A 393 -33.89 -23.95 22.84
C SER A 393 -34.14 -24.25 21.35
N ALA A 394 -35.37 -24.05 20.87
CA ALA A 394 -35.72 -24.20 19.46
C ALA A 394 -35.10 -23.09 18.59
N MET A 395 -35.05 -21.85 19.09
CA MET A 395 -34.38 -20.72 18.46
C MET A 395 -32.86 -20.95 18.34
N ASP A 396 -32.20 -21.43 19.40
CA ASP A 396 -30.76 -21.79 19.37
C ASP A 396 -30.44 -22.93 18.39
N LYS A 397 -31.39 -23.86 18.19
CA LYS A 397 -31.26 -24.95 17.20
C LYS A 397 -31.49 -24.43 15.78
N TRP A 398 -32.40 -23.49 15.60
CA TRP A 398 -32.65 -22.84 14.31
C TRP A 398 -31.43 -22.00 13.90
N GLU A 399 -30.86 -21.20 14.82
CA GLU A 399 -29.69 -20.36 14.56
C GLU A 399 -28.48 -21.20 14.12
N ARG A 400 -28.14 -22.26 14.86
CA ARG A 400 -27.05 -23.18 14.48
C ARG A 400 -27.31 -23.90 13.15
N GLY A 401 -28.56 -24.30 12.90
CA GLY A 401 -28.95 -24.92 11.64
C GLY A 401 -28.80 -23.97 10.44
N HIS A 402 -29.10 -22.69 10.64
CA HIS A 402 -28.98 -21.65 9.64
C HIS A 402 -27.51 -21.26 9.38
N GLU A 403 -26.68 -21.18 10.42
CA GLU A 403 -25.24 -20.90 10.30
C GLU A 403 -24.52 -21.99 9.48
N GLU A 404 -24.82 -23.27 9.75
CA GLU A 404 -24.28 -24.38 8.97
C GLU A 404 -24.78 -24.37 7.52
N LEU A 405 -26.05 -24.04 7.29
CA LEU A 405 -26.62 -23.91 5.96
C LEU A 405 -25.92 -22.82 5.13
N GLU A 406 -25.67 -21.64 5.73
CA GLU A 406 -24.93 -20.54 5.10
C GLU A 406 -23.47 -20.92 4.79
N LYS A 407 -22.79 -21.65 5.69
CA LYS A 407 -21.44 -22.18 5.43
C LYS A 407 -21.41 -23.09 4.21
N TRP A 408 -22.40 -23.97 4.05
CA TRP A 408 -22.49 -24.86 2.89
C TRP A 408 -22.90 -24.14 1.60
N LYS A 409 -23.76 -23.12 1.68
CA LYS A 409 -24.12 -22.28 0.53
C LYS A 409 -22.95 -21.41 0.06
N THR A 410 -22.19 -20.84 0.98
CA THR A 410 -20.97 -20.07 0.66
C THR A 410 -19.93 -20.96 -0.03
N LYS A 411 -19.73 -22.19 0.48
CA LYS A 411 -18.85 -23.20 -0.19
C LYS A 411 -19.33 -23.61 -1.58
N LEU A 412 -20.63 -23.53 -1.87
CA LEU A 412 -21.17 -23.77 -3.21
C LEU A 412 -20.92 -22.56 -4.12
N ALA A 413 -21.09 -21.34 -3.60
CA ALA A 413 -20.92 -20.08 -4.34
C ALA A 413 -19.44 -19.74 -4.64
N GLU A 414 -18.49 -20.16 -3.80
CA GLU A 414 -17.05 -20.09 -4.10
C GLU A 414 -16.61 -21.09 -5.20
N ASN A 415 -17.52 -21.95 -5.67
CA ASN A 415 -17.28 -23.07 -6.59
C ASN A 415 -18.06 -22.96 -7.91
N GLU A 416 -18.85 -21.90 -8.08
CA GLU A 416 -19.41 -21.40 -9.35
C GLU A 416 -18.53 -20.26 -9.88
#